data_AF-A0A6J1BPN9-F1
#
_entry.id   AF-A0A6J1BPN9-F1
#
_cell.length_a   1.000
_cell.length_b   1.000
_cell.length_c   1.000
_cell.angle_alpha   90.00
_cell.angle_beta   90.00
_cell.angle_gamma   90.00
#
_symmetry.space_group_name_H-M   'P 1'
#
loop_
_entity.id
_entity.type
_entity.pdbx_description
1 polymer ?
#
loop_
_entity_poly.entity_id
_entity_poly.type
_entity_poly.pdbx_seq_one_letter_code
_entity_poly.pdbx_strand_id
1 'polypeptide(L)'
;MASTFLNSATPCNAAVVSSSSLRFKFKLKFPAKAPLPSPPTVLFRAKTPVTCFIPAHGDASVQNDFCFLKKREFVFSAALPFLLILHGSVEGFGAEAAERLDKSEDERIREEVRKVVTKYNAAGLLRLVFHDAGTFETNDNSGGMNGSIIHELDRPENTGLKKPVKILGKAKSTLDLIRPVSWADMISVAGTEAVSICGGPSIAVELGRLDSGKPDPEGKLPEESLDAFGLKQSFSRKGFATQELVALSGAHTIGSKGFGSPVVFDNSYFKILLEKPWSDTGGMSSMIGLPSDRALTDDDECLRFFSFIQTYSTFT
;
A
#
# COMPACT_ATOMS: atom_id res chain seq x y z
N MET A 1 -9.30 54.66 -64.76
CA MET A 1 -8.76 53.51 -65.50
C MET A 1 -9.49 52.26 -65.04
N ALA A 2 -9.94 51.44 -65.99
CA ALA A 2 -10.52 50.10 -65.82
C ALA A 2 -9.59 49.17 -64.99
N SER A 3 -9.98 48.05 -64.39
CA SER A 3 -10.72 46.93 -64.99
C SER A 3 -11.18 45.92 -63.93
N THR A 4 -12.24 45.19 -64.27
CA THR A 4 -12.84 43.98 -63.67
C THR A 4 -11.88 42.78 -63.63
N PHE A 5 -12.05 41.85 -62.68
CA PHE A 5 -12.11 40.37 -62.93
C PHE A 5 -12.58 39.58 -61.67
N LEU A 6 -13.47 38.61 -61.91
CA LEU A 6 -13.99 37.60 -60.98
C LEU A 6 -12.91 36.57 -60.57
N ASN A 7 -13.06 35.93 -59.39
CA ASN A 7 -13.11 34.46 -59.31
C ASN A 7 -13.52 33.89 -57.94
N SER A 8 -14.05 32.67 -58.03
CA SER A 8 -14.88 31.89 -57.11
C SER A 8 -14.12 30.88 -56.23
N ALA A 9 -14.74 30.56 -55.09
CA ALA A 9 -14.83 29.27 -54.37
C ALA A 9 -13.56 28.46 -53.98
N THR A 10 -13.36 28.26 -52.67
CA THR A 10 -13.59 26.96 -51.95
C THR A 10 -13.22 27.08 -50.45
N PRO A 11 -13.96 26.44 -49.52
CA PRO A 11 -13.60 26.40 -48.11
C PRO A 11 -12.65 25.23 -47.83
N CYS A 12 -11.50 25.51 -47.22
CA CYS A 12 -10.63 24.45 -46.71
C CYS A 12 -11.23 23.83 -45.44
N ASN A 13 -11.46 22.52 -45.51
CA ASN A 13 -11.95 21.67 -44.44
C ASN A 13 -11.09 21.77 -43.17
N ALA A 14 -11.78 21.89 -42.03
CA ALA A 14 -11.23 21.69 -40.71
C ALA A 14 -10.75 20.24 -40.57
N ALA A 15 -9.43 20.04 -40.47
CA ALA A 15 -8.87 18.80 -39.96
C ALA A 15 -8.96 18.82 -38.43
N VAL A 16 -9.94 18.10 -37.90
CA VAL A 16 -10.03 17.77 -36.47
C VAL A 16 -8.85 16.86 -36.15
N VAL A 17 -7.78 17.44 -35.59
CA VAL A 17 -6.72 16.65 -34.97
C VAL A 17 -7.28 16.14 -33.65
N SER A 18 -7.73 14.88 -33.67
CA SER A 18 -8.08 14.11 -32.48
C SER A 18 -6.86 14.06 -31.57
N SER A 19 -6.87 14.87 -30.51
CA SER A 19 -5.91 14.79 -29.41
C SER A 19 -6.15 13.49 -28.67
N SER A 20 -5.42 12.44 -29.06
CA SER A 20 -5.32 11.23 -28.27
C SER A 20 -4.60 11.58 -26.97
N SER A 21 -5.38 11.82 -25.92
CA SER A 21 -4.89 11.94 -24.54
C SER A 21 -4.07 10.70 -24.19
N LEU A 22 -2.74 10.85 -24.22
CA LEU A 22 -1.81 9.87 -23.68
C LEU A 22 -2.00 9.84 -22.17
N ARG A 23 -2.88 8.95 -21.70
CA ARG A 23 -2.99 8.62 -20.27
C ARG A 23 -1.72 7.90 -19.86
N PHE A 24 -0.75 8.62 -19.32
CA PHE A 24 0.36 8.01 -18.60
C PHE A 24 -0.20 7.32 -17.35
N LYS A 25 -0.24 5.98 -17.37
CA LYS A 25 -0.46 5.20 -16.16
C LYS A 25 0.82 5.30 -15.32
N PHE A 26 0.82 6.13 -14.30
CA PHE A 26 1.83 6.07 -13.24
C PHE A 26 1.75 4.69 -12.61
N LYS A 27 2.70 3.81 -12.95
CA LYS A 27 2.84 2.49 -12.35
C LYS A 27 3.88 2.61 -11.25
N LEU A 28 3.50 3.22 -10.13
CA LEU A 28 4.30 3.17 -8.90
C LEU A 28 4.39 1.69 -8.49
N LYS A 29 5.53 1.06 -8.78
CA LYS A 29 5.84 -0.28 -8.27
C LYS A 29 6.40 -0.11 -6.87
N PHE A 30 5.54 -0.19 -5.86
CA PHE A 30 6.02 -0.54 -4.54
C PHE A 30 6.55 -1.98 -4.61
N PRO A 31 7.76 -2.29 -4.12
CA PRO A 31 8.23 -3.66 -4.06
C PRO A 31 7.34 -4.44 -3.06
N ALA A 32 6.35 -5.16 -3.59
CA ALA A 32 5.78 -6.29 -2.89
C ALA A 32 6.89 -7.35 -2.77
N LYS A 33 7.01 -7.96 -1.59
CA LYS A 33 7.93 -9.08 -1.32
C LYS A 33 8.05 -10.00 -2.54
N ALA A 34 9.26 -10.21 -3.04
CA ALA A 34 9.52 -11.39 -3.86
C ALA A 34 9.17 -12.62 -2.99
N PRO A 35 8.50 -13.65 -3.54
CA PRO A 35 8.29 -14.89 -2.81
C PRO A 35 9.66 -15.49 -2.47
N LEU A 36 10.00 -15.51 -1.18
CA LEU A 36 11.05 -16.40 -0.70
C LEU A 36 10.62 -17.84 -1.05
N PRO A 37 11.54 -18.72 -1.47
CA PRO A 37 11.24 -20.14 -1.57
C PRO A 37 10.74 -20.60 -0.20
N SER A 38 9.57 -21.24 -0.20
CA SER A 38 8.98 -21.81 1.00
C SER A 38 10.02 -22.69 1.72
N PRO A 39 10.26 -22.50 3.03
CA PRO A 39 10.94 -23.53 3.79
C PRO A 39 10.09 -24.81 3.70
N PRO A 40 10.70 -26.01 3.63
CA PRO A 40 9.94 -27.24 3.50
C PRO A 40 8.92 -27.31 4.63
N THR A 41 7.66 -27.47 4.25
CA THR A 41 6.54 -27.68 5.15
C THR A 41 6.84 -28.89 6.03
N VAL A 42 7.37 -28.65 7.23
CA VAL A 42 7.34 -29.66 8.28
C VAL A 42 5.87 -29.78 8.67
N LEU A 43 5.22 -30.79 8.09
CA LEU A 43 3.87 -31.20 8.47
C LEU A 43 3.88 -31.50 9.98
N PHE A 44 3.37 -30.57 10.79
CA PHE A 44 2.83 -30.93 12.10
C PHE A 44 1.53 -31.70 11.86
N ARG A 45 1.70 -32.99 11.54
CA ARG A 45 0.63 -33.97 11.58
C ARG A 45 0.17 -34.08 13.03
N ALA A 46 -1.02 -33.54 13.31
CA ALA A 46 -1.74 -33.83 14.53
C ALA A 46 -1.83 -35.36 14.70
N LYS A 47 -1.10 -35.91 15.68
CA LYS A 47 -1.29 -37.28 16.15
C LYS A 47 -2.45 -37.26 17.13
N THR A 48 -3.63 -37.73 16.70
CA THR A 48 -4.60 -38.32 17.61
C THR A 48 -4.18 -39.75 17.96
N PRO A 49 -4.61 -40.28 19.11
CA PRO A 49 -3.77 -41.12 19.96
C PRO A 49 -3.63 -42.54 19.41
N VAL A 50 -2.40 -43.04 19.40
CA VAL A 50 -2.10 -44.46 19.24
C VAL A 50 -1.79 -45.03 20.61
N THR A 51 -2.72 -45.82 21.12
CA THR A 51 -2.43 -46.87 22.11
C THR A 51 -1.93 -48.10 21.36
N CYS A 52 -0.73 -48.59 21.69
CA CYS A 52 -0.37 -50.01 21.63
C CYS A 52 1.00 -50.28 22.28
N PHE A 53 0.93 -51.03 23.38
CA PHE A 53 1.77 -52.15 23.84
C PHE A 53 3.30 -52.12 23.62
N ILE A 54 4.02 -52.00 24.75
CA ILE A 54 5.37 -52.50 24.95
C ILE A 54 5.28 -53.89 25.60
N PRO A 55 6.02 -54.92 25.14
CA PRO A 55 6.23 -56.15 25.90
C PRO A 55 7.27 -55.91 27.01
N ALA A 56 6.92 -56.25 28.24
CA ALA A 56 7.85 -56.28 29.37
C ALA A 56 8.57 -57.63 29.45
N HIS A 57 9.89 -57.58 29.60
CA HIS A 57 10.70 -58.58 30.30
C HIS A 57 11.15 -57.93 31.62
N GLY A 58 10.92 -58.62 32.76
CA GLY A 58 11.39 -58.42 34.16
C GLY A 58 11.70 -57.00 34.66
N ASP A 59 11.13 -56.47 35.75
CA ASP A 59 10.99 -57.09 37.07
C ASP A 59 9.93 -56.37 37.93
N ALA A 60 9.36 -57.15 38.86
CA ALA A 60 8.78 -56.82 40.16
C ALA A 60 7.61 -55.81 40.33
N SER A 61 6.42 -56.41 40.54
CA SER A 61 5.44 -56.11 41.61
C SER A 61 4.27 -55.12 41.41
N VAL A 62 3.09 -55.61 41.84
CA VAL A 62 1.85 -54.93 42.28
C VAL A 62 0.69 -54.75 41.25
N GLN A 63 -0.06 -55.86 41.06
CA GLN A 63 -1.47 -56.10 41.44
C GLN A 63 -2.66 -55.30 40.82
N ASN A 64 -3.63 -56.09 40.28
CA ASN A 64 -5.08 -55.86 40.00
C ASN A 64 -5.45 -54.92 38.81
N ASP A 65 -6.45 -55.14 37.95
CA ASP A 65 -7.52 -56.14 37.79
C ASP A 65 -8.31 -55.82 36.47
N PHE A 66 -8.83 -56.86 35.78
CA PHE A 66 -10.02 -56.90 34.86
C PHE A 66 -10.05 -56.12 33.50
N CYS A 67 -10.71 -56.50 32.39
CA CYS A 67 -11.28 -57.75 31.83
C CYS A 67 -11.96 -57.47 30.45
N PHE A 68 -12.13 -58.51 29.59
CA PHE A 68 -13.03 -58.69 28.40
C PHE A 68 -12.78 -57.89 27.07
N LEU A 69 -12.34 -58.49 25.94
CA LEU A 69 -13.05 -59.27 24.87
C LEU A 69 -14.07 -58.41 24.06
N LYS A 70 -14.29 -58.44 22.72
CA LYS A 70 -14.08 -59.43 21.63
C LYS A 70 -14.49 -58.82 20.26
N LYS A 71 -13.82 -59.27 19.17
CA LYS A 71 -14.26 -59.61 17.78
C LYS A 71 -15.54 -59.03 17.14
N ARG A 72 -15.43 -58.62 15.85
CA ARG A 72 -16.06 -59.14 14.59
C ARG A 72 -16.22 -57.99 13.56
N GLU A 73 -16.22 -58.09 12.22
CA GLU A 73 -15.87 -59.05 11.15
C GLU A 73 -16.05 -58.31 9.80
N PHE A 74 -15.36 -58.80 8.75
CA PHE A 74 -15.79 -58.89 7.34
C PHE A 74 -15.87 -57.68 6.37
N VAL A 75 -14.82 -57.59 5.53
CA VAL A 75 -14.77 -57.53 4.04
C VAL A 75 -15.72 -56.57 3.29
N PHE A 76 -15.15 -55.58 2.60
CA PHE A 76 -15.28 -55.44 1.13
C PHE A 76 -14.19 -54.51 0.57
N SER A 77 -13.07 -55.12 0.18
CA SER A 77 -12.11 -54.53 -0.75
C SER A 77 -12.59 -54.86 -2.17
N ALA A 78 -13.37 -53.98 -2.79
CA ALA A 78 -13.72 -54.08 -4.20
C ALA A 78 -14.25 -52.78 -4.86
N ALA A 79 -14.05 -51.60 -4.27
CA ALA A 79 -14.55 -50.34 -4.83
C ALA A 79 -13.50 -49.22 -4.95
N LEU A 80 -12.22 -49.51 -4.70
CA LEU A 80 -11.17 -48.50 -4.73
C LEU A 80 -10.73 -48.02 -6.14
N PRO A 81 -11.00 -48.69 -7.28
CA PRO A 81 -10.73 -48.09 -8.59
C PRO A 81 -11.81 -47.09 -9.04
N PHE A 82 -13.02 -47.13 -8.46
CA PHE A 82 -14.11 -46.22 -8.82
C PHE A 82 -14.08 -44.88 -8.07
N LEU A 83 -13.25 -44.75 -7.03
CA LEU A 83 -13.06 -43.49 -6.30
C LEU A 83 -11.96 -42.58 -6.88
N LEU A 84 -11.18 -43.07 -7.86
CA LEU A 84 -10.11 -42.28 -8.50
C LEU A 84 -10.56 -41.52 -9.75
N ILE A 85 -11.82 -41.68 -10.20
CA ILE A 85 -12.40 -40.89 -11.31
C ILE A 85 -13.02 -39.56 -10.82
N LEU A 86 -13.10 -39.33 -9.50
CA LEU A 86 -13.65 -38.09 -8.92
C LEU A 86 -12.59 -37.12 -8.36
N HIS A 87 -11.30 -37.35 -8.60
CA HIS A 87 -10.24 -36.45 -8.11
C HIS A 87 -9.71 -35.45 -9.15
N GLY A 88 -10.26 -35.46 -10.37
CA GLY A 88 -9.81 -34.57 -11.47
C GLY A 88 -10.49 -33.19 -11.52
N SER A 89 -11.39 -32.85 -10.59
CA SER A 89 -12.20 -31.62 -10.67
C SER A 89 -12.16 -30.75 -9.40
N VAL A 90 -11.43 -31.16 -8.36
CA VAL A 90 -11.46 -30.46 -7.05
C VAL A 90 -10.43 -29.34 -6.96
N GLU A 91 -9.33 -29.40 -7.72
CA GLU A 91 -8.29 -28.36 -7.66
C GLU A 91 -8.75 -27.00 -8.23
N GLY A 92 -9.70 -27.00 -9.18
CA GLY A 92 -10.28 -25.77 -9.73
C GLY A 92 -11.34 -25.12 -8.83
N PHE A 93 -12.20 -25.92 -8.18
CA PHE A 93 -13.25 -25.40 -7.30
C PHE A 93 -12.72 -24.82 -5.99
N GLY A 94 -11.66 -25.42 -5.43
CA GLY A 94 -11.03 -24.93 -4.20
C GLY A 94 -10.31 -23.59 -4.40
N ALA A 95 -9.60 -23.43 -5.52
CA ALA A 95 -8.92 -22.18 -5.86
C ALA A 95 -9.92 -21.05 -6.12
N GLU A 96 -10.99 -21.31 -6.88
CA GLU A 96 -12.01 -20.30 -7.16
C GLU A 96 -12.81 -19.91 -5.91
N ALA A 97 -13.12 -20.86 -5.02
CA ALA A 97 -13.78 -20.55 -3.75
C ALA A 97 -12.87 -19.74 -2.81
N ALA A 98 -11.58 -20.07 -2.72
CA ALA A 98 -10.61 -19.33 -1.93
C ALA A 98 -10.39 -17.91 -2.48
N GLU A 99 -10.26 -17.76 -3.80
CA GLU A 99 -10.14 -16.45 -4.45
C GLU A 99 -11.40 -15.60 -4.27
N ARG A 100 -12.59 -16.22 -4.30
CA ARG A 100 -13.87 -15.53 -4.08
C ARG A 100 -14.03 -15.09 -2.63
N LEU A 101 -13.55 -15.90 -1.68
CA LEU A 101 -13.48 -15.52 -0.28
C LEU A 101 -12.49 -14.35 -0.10
N ASP A 102 -11.28 -14.45 -0.62
CA ASP A 102 -10.25 -13.39 -0.53
C ASP A 102 -10.75 -12.04 -1.08
N LYS A 103 -11.35 -12.04 -2.28
CA LYS A 103 -11.99 -10.84 -2.86
C LYS A 103 -13.08 -10.24 -1.96
N SER A 104 -13.88 -11.10 -1.33
CA SER A 104 -14.91 -10.63 -0.40
C SER A 104 -14.33 -10.00 0.87
N GLU A 105 -13.14 -10.42 1.27
CA GLU A 105 -12.45 -9.88 2.45
C GLU A 105 -11.74 -8.56 2.13
N ASP A 106 -11.09 -8.46 0.98
CA ASP A 106 -10.52 -7.23 0.45
C ASP A 106 -11.57 -6.11 0.36
N GLU A 107 -12.74 -6.43 -0.21
CA GLU A 107 -13.85 -5.49 -0.30
C GLU A 107 -14.35 -5.06 1.08
N ARG A 108 -14.45 -6.01 2.03
CA ARG A 108 -14.86 -5.72 3.41
C ARG A 108 -13.88 -4.79 4.12
N ILE A 109 -12.57 -5.02 3.96
CA ILE A 109 -11.52 -4.14 4.53
C ILE A 109 -11.66 -2.73 3.96
N ARG A 110 -11.79 -2.59 2.63
CA ARG A 110 -11.97 -1.28 1.97
C ARG A 110 -13.22 -0.56 2.47
N GLU A 111 -14.34 -1.26 2.58
CA GLU A 111 -15.60 -0.67 3.03
C GLU A 111 -15.53 -0.17 4.47
N GLU A 112 -14.97 -0.97 5.40
CA GLU A 112 -14.80 -0.54 6.79
C GLU A 112 -13.81 0.62 6.93
N VAL A 113 -12.71 0.62 6.16
CA VAL A 113 -11.77 1.74 6.15
C VAL A 113 -12.42 3.01 5.59
N ARG A 114 -13.21 2.91 4.53
CA ARG A 114 -13.92 4.06 3.94
C ARG A 114 -14.85 4.74 4.94
N LYS A 115 -15.49 4.00 5.84
CA LYS A 115 -16.36 4.57 6.89
C LYS A 115 -15.63 5.51 7.85
N VAL A 116 -14.31 5.35 8.02
CA VAL A 116 -13.51 6.17 8.95
C VAL A 116 -12.65 7.21 8.25
N VAL A 117 -12.46 7.10 6.93
CA VAL A 117 -11.71 8.05 6.11
C VAL A 117 -12.60 9.24 5.74
N THR A 118 -12.11 10.45 5.98
CA THR A 118 -12.78 11.70 5.63
C THR A 118 -11.79 12.65 4.99
N LYS A 119 -12.26 13.63 4.20
CA LYS A 119 -11.41 14.70 3.66
C LYS A 119 -10.53 15.37 4.72
N TYR A 120 -11.05 15.55 5.94
CA TYR A 120 -10.35 16.23 7.04
C TYR A 120 -9.24 15.40 7.72
N ASN A 121 -9.28 14.07 7.60
CA ASN A 121 -8.25 13.19 8.16
C ASN A 121 -7.34 12.57 7.09
N ALA A 122 -7.65 12.75 5.81
CA ALA A 122 -6.91 12.22 4.67
C ALA A 122 -5.41 12.57 4.72
N ALA A 123 -5.05 13.83 4.99
CA ALA A 123 -3.66 14.26 5.13
C ALA A 123 -2.89 13.46 6.20
N GLY A 124 -3.52 13.23 7.36
CA GLY A 124 -2.92 12.49 8.45
C GLY A 124 -2.77 11.00 8.15
N LEU A 125 -3.72 10.42 7.40
CA LEU A 125 -3.64 9.03 6.95
C LEU A 125 -2.58 8.85 5.86
N LEU A 126 -2.48 9.79 4.90
CA LEU A 126 -1.40 9.78 3.90
C LEU A 126 -0.02 9.88 4.55
N ARG A 127 0.12 10.76 5.54
CA ARG A 127 1.36 10.83 6.32
C ARG A 127 1.63 9.54 7.09
N LEU A 128 0.60 8.90 7.67
CA LEU A 128 0.77 7.60 8.33
C LEU A 128 1.34 6.55 7.35
N VAL A 129 0.79 6.47 6.13
CA VAL A 129 1.29 5.55 5.09
C VAL A 129 2.74 5.87 4.72
N PHE A 130 3.06 7.14 4.49
CA PHE A 130 4.43 7.55 4.17
C PHE A 130 5.42 7.20 5.29
N HIS A 131 5.05 7.42 6.54
CA HIS A 131 5.93 7.13 7.67
C HIS A 131 6.14 5.63 7.92
N ASP A 132 5.11 4.79 7.68
CA ASP A 132 5.26 3.33 7.77
C ASP A 132 6.09 2.80 6.57
N ALA A 133 5.79 3.25 5.35
CA ALA A 133 6.50 2.81 4.15
C ALA A 133 7.92 3.39 4.02
N GLY A 134 8.15 4.58 4.55
CA GLY A 134 9.35 5.38 4.34
C GLY A 134 10.59 4.85 5.06
N THR A 135 10.43 3.89 5.97
CA THR A 135 11.54 3.19 6.62
C THR A 135 12.23 2.17 5.70
N PHE A 136 11.64 1.85 4.52
CA PHE A 136 12.23 0.88 3.60
C PHE A 136 13.60 1.35 3.09
N GLU A 137 14.57 0.43 3.07
CA GLU A 137 15.83 0.59 2.34
C GLU A 137 16.19 -0.66 1.53
N THR A 138 16.74 -0.45 0.33
CA THR A 138 17.07 -1.52 -0.61
C THR A 138 18.32 -2.31 -0.20
N ASN A 139 19.25 -1.67 0.51
CA ASN A 139 20.54 -2.27 0.89
C ASN A 139 20.39 -3.46 1.84
N ASP A 140 19.51 -3.34 2.83
CA ASP A 140 19.26 -4.37 3.85
C ASP A 140 17.88 -5.02 3.71
N ASN A 141 17.07 -4.57 2.74
CA ASN A 141 15.71 -5.00 2.48
C ASN A 141 14.85 -5.00 3.76
N SER A 142 15.08 -4.01 4.62
CA SER A 142 14.39 -3.84 5.89
C SER A 142 13.44 -2.65 5.86
N GLY A 143 12.51 -2.67 6.81
CA GLY A 143 11.44 -1.70 6.93
C GLY A 143 10.40 -1.77 5.81
N GLY A 144 9.68 -0.68 5.63
CA GLY A 144 8.61 -0.54 4.66
C GLY A 144 7.23 -0.77 5.23
N MET A 145 6.23 -0.79 4.35
CA MET A 145 4.81 -0.80 4.72
C MET A 145 4.42 -2.15 5.32
N ASN A 146 4.75 -2.34 6.59
CA ASN A 146 4.66 -3.60 7.33
C ASN A 146 3.93 -3.39 8.68
N GLY A 147 3.37 -2.20 8.92
CA GLY A 147 2.64 -1.88 10.13
C GLY A 147 3.51 -1.66 11.38
N SER A 148 4.86 -1.60 11.26
CA SER A 148 5.76 -1.35 12.39
C SER A 148 5.46 -0.03 13.08
N ILE A 149 4.90 0.95 12.35
CA ILE A 149 4.64 2.30 12.86
C ILE A 149 3.77 2.33 14.13
N ILE A 150 2.96 1.30 14.36
CA ILE A 150 2.15 1.18 15.58
C ILE A 150 3.00 1.10 16.85
N HIS A 151 4.26 0.64 16.72
CA HIS A 151 5.25 0.53 17.78
C HIS A 151 6.16 1.77 17.88
N GLU A 152 5.97 2.76 17.00
CA GLU A 152 6.91 3.88 16.77
C GLU A 152 6.27 5.25 17.03
N LEU A 153 5.05 5.28 17.57
CA LEU A 153 4.23 6.51 17.69
C LEU A 153 4.75 7.55 18.69
N ASP A 154 5.73 7.17 19.51
CA ASP A 154 6.39 8.07 20.46
C ASP A 154 7.67 8.72 19.89
N ARG A 155 8.09 8.32 18.67
CA ARG A 155 9.25 8.91 18.01
C ARG A 155 8.98 10.35 17.58
N PRO A 156 9.96 11.28 17.68
CA PRO A 156 9.78 12.69 17.31
C PRO A 156 9.22 12.88 15.90
N GLU A 157 9.74 12.14 14.92
CA GLU A 157 9.34 12.19 13.52
C GLU A 157 7.89 11.70 13.30
N ASN A 158 7.34 10.90 14.21
CA ASN A 158 5.98 10.36 14.14
C ASN A 158 4.96 11.18 14.96
N THR A 159 5.37 12.35 15.47
CA THR A 159 4.49 13.25 16.23
C THR A 159 3.18 13.52 15.47
N GLY A 160 2.05 13.33 16.15
CA GLY A 160 0.71 13.52 15.59
C GLY A 160 0.08 12.30 14.92
N LEU A 161 0.83 11.20 14.70
CA LEU A 161 0.31 9.99 14.04
C LEU A 161 -0.57 9.10 14.93
N LYS A 162 -0.57 9.33 16.26
CA LYS A 162 -1.49 8.68 17.19
C LYS A 162 -2.97 8.88 16.81
N LYS A 163 -3.33 10.05 16.27
CA LYS A 163 -4.70 10.36 15.87
C LYS A 163 -5.15 9.56 14.63
N PRO A 164 -4.41 9.57 13.50
CA PRO A 164 -4.64 8.66 12.37
C PRO A 164 -4.75 7.18 12.76
N VAL A 165 -3.82 6.67 13.57
CA VAL A 165 -3.87 5.27 14.05
C VAL A 165 -5.15 4.99 14.85
N LYS A 166 -5.54 5.90 15.76
CA LYS A 166 -6.79 5.76 16.52
C LYS A 166 -8.04 5.76 15.64
N ILE A 167 -8.06 6.58 14.58
CA ILE A 167 -9.17 6.63 13.61
C ILE A 167 -9.27 5.27 12.90
N LEU A 168 -8.15 4.78 12.38
CA LEU A 168 -8.08 3.51 11.66
C LEU A 168 -8.39 2.31 12.57
N GLY A 169 -7.99 2.40 13.84
CA GLY A 169 -8.30 1.41 14.88
C GLY A 169 -9.80 1.17 15.07
N LYS A 170 -10.67 2.16 14.80
CA LYS A 170 -12.13 1.95 14.84
C LYS A 170 -12.60 0.95 13.80
N ALA A 171 -12.12 1.09 12.56
CA ALA A 171 -12.42 0.15 11.48
C ALA A 171 -11.77 -1.22 11.77
N LYS A 172 -10.53 -1.21 12.26
CA LYS A 172 -9.82 -2.44 12.62
C LYS A 172 -10.55 -3.25 13.68
N SER A 173 -11.05 -2.61 14.74
CA SER A 173 -11.81 -3.29 15.80
C SER A 173 -13.05 -3.99 15.26
N THR A 174 -13.77 -3.39 14.30
CA THR A 174 -14.91 -4.04 13.65
C THR A 174 -14.50 -5.26 12.83
N LEU A 175 -13.41 -5.13 12.06
CA LEU A 175 -12.90 -6.21 11.21
C LEU A 175 -12.38 -7.39 12.04
N ASP A 176 -11.63 -7.11 13.10
CA ASP A 176 -11.02 -8.12 13.98
C ASP A 176 -12.06 -9.00 14.69
N LEU A 177 -13.30 -8.53 14.88
CA LEU A 177 -14.41 -9.34 15.40
C LEU A 177 -14.84 -10.46 14.44
N ILE A 178 -14.59 -10.28 13.14
CA ILE A 178 -14.93 -11.24 12.09
C ILE A 178 -13.70 -12.11 11.79
N ARG A 179 -12.60 -11.44 11.44
CA ARG A 179 -11.30 -12.06 11.18
C ARG A 179 -10.19 -11.03 11.43
N PRO A 180 -9.11 -11.38 12.13
CA PRO A 180 -7.97 -10.49 12.29
C PRO A 180 -7.42 -9.99 10.95
N VAL A 181 -7.21 -8.68 10.85
CA VAL A 181 -6.58 -8.01 9.70
C VAL A 181 -5.28 -7.35 10.15
N SER A 182 -4.25 -7.31 9.30
CA SER A 182 -2.98 -6.66 9.62
C SER A 182 -3.12 -5.13 9.63
N TRP A 183 -2.40 -4.46 10.52
CA TRP A 183 -2.18 -3.02 10.43
C TRP A 183 -1.55 -2.61 9.11
N ALA A 184 -0.61 -3.40 8.59
CA ALA A 184 0.02 -3.16 7.29
C ALA A 184 -1.01 -2.99 6.15
N ASP A 185 -2.00 -3.88 6.08
CA ASP A 185 -3.06 -3.77 5.07
C ASP A 185 -4.01 -2.61 5.37
N MET A 186 -4.41 -2.43 6.64
CA MET A 186 -5.27 -1.31 7.05
C MET A 186 -4.66 0.05 6.66
N ILE A 187 -3.36 0.23 6.91
CA ILE A 187 -2.63 1.47 6.61
C ILE A 187 -2.59 1.68 5.09
N SER A 188 -2.25 0.64 4.33
CA SER A 188 -2.17 0.72 2.86
C SER A 188 -3.50 1.12 2.22
N VAL A 189 -4.61 0.53 2.66
CA VAL A 189 -5.96 0.84 2.17
C VAL A 189 -6.36 2.26 2.57
N ALA A 190 -6.05 2.69 3.81
CA ALA A 190 -6.34 4.03 4.27
C ALA A 190 -5.66 5.11 3.41
N GLY A 191 -4.43 4.87 2.95
CA GLY A 191 -3.73 5.75 2.02
C GLY A 191 -4.48 5.89 0.69
N THR A 192 -4.91 4.77 0.09
CA THR A 192 -5.64 4.81 -1.19
C THR A 192 -6.99 5.51 -1.08
N GLU A 193 -7.73 5.26 -0.01
CA GLU A 193 -9.03 5.89 0.23
C GLU A 193 -8.83 7.40 0.53
N ALA A 194 -7.74 7.77 1.21
CA ALA A 194 -7.40 9.18 1.45
C ALA A 194 -7.07 9.95 0.17
N VAL A 195 -6.34 9.36 -0.78
CA VAL A 195 -6.14 9.97 -2.12
C VAL A 195 -7.49 10.09 -2.84
N SER A 196 -8.25 9.00 -2.89
CA SER A 196 -9.51 8.95 -3.65
C SER A 196 -10.55 9.95 -3.14
N ILE A 197 -10.73 10.07 -1.81
CA ILE A 197 -11.73 10.97 -1.23
C ILE A 197 -11.40 12.45 -1.46
N CYS A 198 -10.10 12.77 -1.65
CA CYS A 198 -9.62 14.10 -2.00
C CYS A 198 -9.71 14.41 -3.49
N GLY A 199 -10.24 13.50 -4.31
CA GLY A 199 -10.38 13.68 -5.77
C GLY A 199 -9.17 13.21 -6.57
N GLY A 200 -8.23 12.50 -5.93
CA GLY A 200 -7.11 11.88 -6.62
C GLY A 200 -7.49 10.57 -7.33
N PRO A 201 -6.54 9.96 -8.05
CA PRO A 201 -6.80 8.74 -8.80
C PRO A 201 -7.11 7.55 -7.88
N SER A 202 -7.87 6.59 -8.40
CA SER A 202 -8.01 5.29 -7.74
C SER A 202 -6.70 4.51 -7.86
N ILE A 203 -6.14 4.11 -6.70
CA ILE A 203 -4.89 3.37 -6.61
C ILE A 203 -5.22 1.93 -6.19
N ALA A 204 -4.82 0.97 -7.01
CA ALA A 204 -4.93 -0.44 -6.66
C ALA A 204 -3.88 -0.80 -5.61
N VAL A 205 -4.30 -1.49 -4.56
CA VAL A 205 -3.43 -2.03 -3.51
C VAL A 205 -3.75 -3.50 -3.31
N GLU A 206 -2.75 -4.35 -3.44
CA GLU A 206 -2.83 -5.77 -3.11
C GLU A 206 -2.78 -5.92 -1.59
N LEU A 207 -3.65 -6.75 -1.01
CA LEU A 207 -3.66 -7.07 0.43
C LEU A 207 -2.89 -8.38 0.70
N GLY A 208 -2.76 -8.75 1.98
CA GLY A 208 -2.02 -9.92 2.43
C GLY A 208 -0.69 -9.58 3.11
N ARG A 209 -0.47 -8.32 3.49
CA ARG A 209 0.73 -7.93 4.26
C ARG A 209 0.64 -8.46 5.67
N LEU A 210 1.78 -8.88 6.21
CA LEU A 210 1.90 -9.31 7.60
C LEU A 210 2.43 -8.16 8.45
N ASP A 211 1.92 -8.06 9.68
CA ASP A 211 2.39 -7.08 10.64
C ASP A 211 3.80 -7.39 11.13
N SER A 212 4.62 -6.34 11.28
CA SER A 212 5.85 -6.42 12.04
C SER A 212 5.56 -6.52 13.54
N GLY A 213 6.23 -7.46 14.21
CA GLY A 213 6.17 -7.61 15.66
C GLY A 213 7.09 -6.65 16.43
N LYS A 214 7.83 -5.78 15.75
CA LYS A 214 8.80 -4.86 16.34
C LYS A 214 8.86 -3.55 15.55
N PRO A 215 9.32 -2.43 16.15
CA PRO A 215 9.56 -1.21 15.41
C PRO A 215 10.69 -1.38 14.39
N ASP A 216 10.62 -0.61 13.30
CA ASP A 216 11.70 -0.48 12.33
C ASP A 216 12.85 0.38 12.87
N PRO A 217 14.07 0.30 12.30
CA PRO A 217 15.19 1.14 12.71
C PRO A 217 14.90 2.65 12.56
N GLU A 218 15.42 3.44 13.50
CA GLU A 218 15.33 4.91 13.48
C GLU A 218 16.22 5.53 12.39
N GLY A 219 15.99 6.81 12.08
CA GLY A 219 16.84 7.59 11.18
C GLY A 219 16.70 7.23 9.69
N LYS A 220 15.66 6.47 9.33
CA LYS A 220 15.39 6.09 7.92
C LYS A 220 14.47 7.05 7.17
N LEU A 221 13.75 7.92 7.87
CA LEU A 221 12.85 8.91 7.25
C LEU A 221 13.61 10.19 6.84
N PRO A 222 13.24 10.84 5.72
CA PRO A 222 13.86 12.11 5.32
C PRO A 222 13.45 13.24 6.27
N GLU A 223 14.43 14.04 6.70
CA GLU A 223 14.17 15.23 7.50
C GLU A 223 13.63 16.39 6.63
N GLU A 224 12.75 17.21 7.21
CA GLU A 224 12.13 18.35 6.51
C GLU A 224 13.10 19.48 6.14
N SER A 225 14.29 19.47 6.75
CA SER A 225 15.37 20.44 6.56
C SER A 225 16.40 20.02 5.51
N LEU A 226 16.31 18.79 4.95
CA LEU A 226 17.26 18.32 3.94
C LEU A 226 17.21 19.19 2.68
N ASP A 227 18.39 19.41 2.11
CA ASP A 227 18.51 19.99 0.78
C ASP A 227 18.16 18.96 -0.32
N ALA A 228 18.16 19.38 -1.58
CA ALA A 228 17.83 18.50 -2.69
C ALA A 228 18.80 17.30 -2.81
N PHE A 229 20.08 17.49 -2.49
CA PHE A 229 21.05 16.39 -2.52
C PHE A 229 20.73 15.34 -1.46
N GLY A 230 20.48 15.75 -0.22
CA GLY A 230 20.10 14.89 0.89
C GLY A 230 18.79 14.15 0.62
N LEU A 231 17.79 14.83 0.06
CA LEU A 231 16.53 14.21 -0.36
C LEU A 231 16.74 13.16 -1.45
N LYS A 232 17.49 13.49 -2.51
CA LYS A 232 17.84 12.54 -3.58
C LYS A 232 18.57 11.32 -3.03
N GLN A 233 19.53 11.52 -2.13
CA GLN A 233 20.25 10.41 -1.51
C GLN A 233 19.33 9.54 -0.65
N SER A 234 18.47 10.16 0.16
CA SER A 234 17.51 9.46 1.02
C SER A 234 16.55 8.59 0.20
N PHE A 235 15.93 9.15 -0.84
CA PHE A 235 14.98 8.42 -1.70
C PHE A 235 15.66 7.37 -2.58
N SER A 236 16.89 7.62 -3.05
CA SER A 236 17.69 6.65 -3.80
C SER A 236 17.97 5.38 -2.99
N ARG A 237 18.26 5.50 -1.68
CA ARG A 237 18.39 4.33 -0.77
C ARG A 237 17.12 3.49 -0.66
N LYS A 238 15.96 4.05 -1.02
CA LYS A 238 14.66 3.36 -1.04
C LYS A 238 14.29 2.81 -2.42
N GLY A 239 15.17 3.02 -3.41
CA GLY A 239 14.98 2.58 -4.79
C GLY A 239 14.21 3.57 -5.67
N PHE A 240 14.01 4.82 -5.23
CA PHE A 240 13.32 5.84 -6.03
C PHE A 240 14.30 6.70 -6.84
N ALA A 241 13.92 6.98 -8.09
CA ALA A 241 14.58 7.97 -8.93
C ALA A 241 14.18 9.41 -8.54
N THR A 242 14.94 10.41 -9.00
CA THR A 242 14.64 11.83 -8.77
C THR A 242 13.23 12.22 -9.22
N GLN A 243 12.76 11.68 -10.35
CA GLN A 243 11.40 11.89 -10.83
C GLN A 243 10.34 11.42 -9.83
N GLU A 244 10.57 10.27 -9.20
CA GLU A 244 9.64 9.67 -8.24
C GLU A 244 9.66 10.41 -6.91
N LEU A 245 10.84 10.86 -6.46
CA LEU A 245 10.97 11.81 -5.35
C LEU A 245 10.09 13.05 -5.59
N VAL A 246 10.26 13.74 -6.72
CA VAL A 246 9.50 14.96 -7.03
C VAL A 246 8.00 14.68 -7.10
N ALA A 247 7.60 13.56 -7.72
CA ALA A 247 6.19 13.16 -7.78
C ALA A 247 5.60 12.86 -6.39
N LEU A 248 6.33 12.15 -5.53
CA LEU A 248 5.89 11.80 -4.17
C LEU A 248 5.79 13.03 -3.26
N SER A 249 6.67 14.01 -3.40
CA SER A 249 6.59 15.28 -2.66
C SER A 249 5.29 16.04 -2.93
N GLY A 250 4.65 15.80 -4.08
CA GLY A 250 3.31 16.31 -4.42
C GLY A 250 2.21 15.94 -3.41
N ALA A 251 2.43 14.93 -2.55
CA ALA A 251 1.52 14.62 -1.45
C ALA A 251 1.27 15.81 -0.51
N HIS A 252 2.21 16.76 -0.44
CA HIS A 252 2.06 18.00 0.34
C HIS A 252 0.95 18.93 -0.18
N THR A 253 0.37 18.68 -1.37
CA THR A 253 -0.82 19.40 -1.86
C THR A 253 -2.04 19.19 -0.96
N ILE A 254 -2.10 18.10 -0.19
CA ILE A 254 -3.15 17.84 0.79
C ILE A 254 -2.63 18.12 2.20
N GLY A 255 -3.45 18.78 3.01
CA GLY A 255 -3.14 19.10 4.41
C GLY A 255 -2.59 20.50 4.61
N SER A 256 -1.85 20.68 5.70
CA SER A 256 -1.57 21.99 6.28
C SER A 256 -0.23 22.60 5.85
N LYS A 257 0.31 22.19 4.70
CA LYS A 257 1.56 22.76 4.15
C LYS A 257 1.34 24.04 3.34
N GLY A 258 0.09 24.52 3.25
CA GLY A 258 -0.22 25.82 2.66
C GLY A 258 -0.34 25.82 1.14
N PHE A 259 -0.38 24.65 0.51
CA PHE A 259 -0.60 24.51 -0.93
C PHE A 259 -2.09 24.36 -1.23
N GLY A 260 -2.68 25.33 -1.92
CA GLY A 260 -4.06 25.23 -2.40
C GLY A 260 -5.08 24.88 -1.30
N SER A 261 -6.04 24.02 -1.65
CA SER A 261 -7.04 23.53 -0.70
C SER A 261 -6.52 22.31 0.05
N PRO A 262 -6.57 22.28 1.40
CA PRO A 262 -5.96 21.21 2.20
C PRO A 262 -6.67 19.86 2.07
N VAL A 263 -7.75 19.78 1.30
CA VAL A 263 -8.60 18.59 1.14
C VAL A 263 -8.85 18.21 -0.32
N VAL A 264 -8.10 18.83 -1.24
CA VAL A 264 -8.21 18.58 -2.68
C VAL A 264 -6.87 18.07 -3.20
N PHE A 265 -6.92 16.96 -3.93
CA PHE A 265 -5.79 16.44 -4.66
C PHE A 265 -5.69 17.17 -6.01
N ASP A 266 -4.70 18.03 -6.17
CA ASP A 266 -4.50 18.82 -7.39
C ASP A 266 -3.00 19.14 -7.63
N ASN A 267 -2.73 19.99 -8.62
CA ASN A 267 -1.38 20.45 -8.96
C ASN A 267 -0.92 21.68 -8.14
N SER A 268 -1.64 22.10 -7.11
CA SER A 268 -1.33 23.34 -6.39
C SER A 268 0.08 23.35 -5.82
N TYR A 269 0.55 22.21 -5.30
CA TYR A 269 1.95 22.03 -4.88
C TYR A 269 2.95 22.48 -5.94
N PHE A 270 2.86 21.92 -7.15
CA PHE A 270 3.82 22.19 -8.23
C PHE A 270 3.67 23.60 -8.80
N LYS A 271 2.44 24.11 -8.94
CA LYS A 271 2.16 25.48 -9.42
C LYS A 271 2.79 26.52 -8.53
N ILE A 272 2.43 26.46 -7.25
CA ILE A 272 2.88 27.41 -6.25
C ILE A 272 4.41 27.35 -6.17
N LEU A 273 5.00 26.14 -6.18
CA LEU A 273 6.47 25.92 -6.18
C LEU A 273 7.26 26.57 -7.33
N LEU A 274 6.62 26.85 -8.46
CA LEU A 274 7.27 27.44 -9.62
C LEU A 274 7.14 28.98 -9.70
N GLU A 275 6.26 29.61 -8.91
CA GLU A 275 5.97 31.05 -8.96
C GLU A 275 7.01 31.94 -8.24
N LYS A 276 8.32 31.69 -8.44
CA LYS A 276 9.42 32.50 -7.84
C LYS A 276 9.30 34.00 -8.23
N PRO A 277 9.68 34.96 -7.36
CA PRO A 277 10.19 34.80 -6.00
C PRO A 277 9.07 34.67 -4.97
N TRP A 278 9.38 33.90 -3.93
CA TRP A 278 8.53 33.64 -2.77
C TRP A 278 8.43 34.84 -1.84
N SER A 279 7.96 36.00 -2.34
CA SER A 279 7.92 37.31 -1.68
C SER A 279 8.46 37.30 -0.25
N ASP A 280 9.78 37.48 -0.13
CA ASP A 280 10.48 37.66 1.13
C ASP A 280 9.95 38.93 1.79
N THR A 281 9.02 38.79 2.73
CA THR A 281 8.77 39.78 3.80
C THR A 281 7.71 39.23 4.76
N GLY A 282 8.13 38.51 5.81
CA GLY A 282 7.44 38.46 7.11
C GLY A 282 5.93 38.12 7.18
N GLY A 283 5.32 37.56 6.12
CA GLY A 283 3.88 37.31 6.02
C GLY A 283 3.52 35.83 5.90
N MET A 284 2.22 35.52 5.77
CA MET A 284 1.70 34.14 5.69
C MET A 284 2.30 33.31 4.53
N SER A 285 2.94 33.94 3.53
CA SER A 285 3.66 33.29 2.42
C SER A 285 4.95 32.56 2.84
N SER A 286 5.60 32.99 3.93
CA SER A 286 6.78 32.28 4.47
C SER A 286 6.41 30.97 5.16
N MET A 287 5.12 30.75 5.48
CA MET A 287 4.61 29.53 6.09
C MET A 287 4.21 28.45 5.07
N ILE A 288 4.31 28.74 3.77
CA ILE A 288 3.98 27.80 2.70
C ILE A 288 5.17 26.87 2.44
N GLY A 289 4.91 25.56 2.42
CA GLY A 289 5.90 24.53 2.17
C GLY A 289 6.95 24.38 3.28
N LEU A 290 7.75 23.34 3.13
CA LEU A 290 8.92 23.06 3.96
C LEU A 290 10.20 23.62 3.33
N PRO A 291 11.29 23.78 4.10
CA PRO A 291 12.61 24.07 3.53
C PRO A 291 13.01 23.06 2.44
N SER A 292 12.75 21.78 2.67
CA SER A 292 12.95 20.68 1.69
C SER A 292 12.14 20.85 0.40
N ASP A 293 10.88 21.29 0.48
CA ASP A 293 10.06 21.55 -0.71
C ASP A 293 10.70 22.62 -1.61
N ARG A 294 11.19 23.70 -0.97
CA ARG A 294 11.85 24.81 -1.67
C ARG A 294 13.19 24.37 -2.26
N ALA A 295 13.98 23.60 -1.50
CA ALA A 295 15.26 23.09 -1.95
C ALA A 295 15.15 22.27 -3.25
N LEU A 296 14.07 21.49 -3.42
CA LEU A 296 13.83 20.76 -4.67
C LEU A 296 13.62 21.69 -5.88
N THR A 297 13.13 22.91 -5.69
CA THR A 297 12.97 23.90 -6.77
C THR A 297 14.26 24.63 -7.14
N ASP A 298 15.30 24.50 -6.32
CA ASP A 298 16.61 25.11 -6.54
C ASP A 298 17.62 24.13 -7.18
N ASP A 299 17.26 22.84 -7.27
CA ASP A 299 18.04 21.81 -7.97
C ASP A 299 17.57 21.65 -9.43
N ASP A 300 18.50 21.79 -10.38
CA ASP A 300 18.20 21.78 -11.82
C ASP A 300 17.51 20.49 -12.31
N GLU A 301 17.87 19.34 -11.73
CA GLU A 301 17.30 18.06 -12.12
C GLU A 301 15.86 17.94 -11.63
N CYS A 302 15.63 18.26 -10.35
CA CYS A 302 14.30 18.30 -9.76
C CYS A 302 13.40 19.31 -10.49
N LEU A 303 13.90 20.51 -10.79
CA LEU A 303 13.15 21.58 -11.44
C LEU A 303 12.59 21.17 -12.83
N ARG A 304 13.33 20.34 -13.57
CA ARG A 304 12.84 19.76 -14.84
C ARG A 304 11.61 18.89 -14.61
N PHE A 305 11.61 18.06 -13.56
CA PHE A 305 10.46 17.23 -13.23
C PHE A 305 9.29 18.02 -12.66
N PHE A 306 9.53 19.07 -11.87
CA PHE A 306 8.49 20.02 -11.47
C PHE A 306 7.77 20.60 -12.69
N SER A 307 8.54 21.11 -13.64
CA SER A 307 8.02 21.71 -14.87
C SER A 307 7.24 20.69 -15.71
N PHE A 308 7.77 19.46 -15.81
CA PHE A 308 7.12 18.37 -16.53
C PHE A 308 5.78 17.99 -15.91
N ILE A 309 5.73 17.72 -14.59
CA ILE A 309 4.51 17.35 -13.88
C ILE A 309 3.49 18.48 -13.98
N GLN A 310 3.91 19.73 -13.74
CA GLN A 310 3.02 20.88 -13.82
C GLN A 310 2.36 21.03 -15.21
N THR A 311 3.11 20.73 -16.27
CA THR A 311 2.64 20.85 -17.66
C THR A 311 1.73 19.68 -18.07
N TYR A 312 2.07 18.46 -17.68
CA TYR A 312 1.47 17.25 -18.27
C TYR A 312 0.55 16.46 -17.33
N SER A 313 0.60 16.71 -16.02
CA SER A 313 -0.33 16.08 -15.09
C SER A 313 -1.63 16.88 -15.06
N THR A 314 -2.65 16.43 -15.78
CA THR A 314 -4.01 16.94 -15.62
C THR A 314 -4.77 16.04 -14.66
N PHE A 315 -5.05 16.53 -13.45
CA PHE A 315 -6.02 15.92 -12.56
C PHE A 315 -7.40 16.44 -12.96
N THR A 316 -8.13 15.66 -13.74
CA THR A 316 -9.52 15.92 -14.16
C THR A 316 -10.47 15.05 -13.38
#